data_AF-A0A2V6XK52-F1
#
_entry.id   AF-A0A2V6XK52-F1
#
_cell.length_a   1.000
_cell.length_b   1.000
_cell.length_c   1.000
_cell.angle_alpha   90.00
_cell.angle_beta   90.00
_cell.angle_gamma   90.00
#
_symmetry.space_group_name_H-M   'P 1'
#
loop_
_entity.id
_entity.type
_entity.pdbx_description
1 polymer ?
#
loop_
_entity_poly.entity_id
_entity_poly.type
_entity_poly.pdbx_seq_one_letter_code
_entity_poly.pdbx_strand_id
1 'polypeptide(L)'
;MIRKTMPDPAPMLQHFETHLRQLLRKAAAHADRVLLVRQPWFDKNYSPEEAAHMWHGGVGQAWREEVTTYYSFEVVSGLMAFLDARAARVATELDVEQLDLMPVLERSLNTYYDWLHLSPAGARAVAAAVTATILRRPRPSPPPPDQDGDGFASPAMRDPSRCAASPVS
;
A
#
# COMPACT_ATOMS: atom_id res chain seq x y z
N MET A 1 -34.01 1.06 -8.31
CA MET A 1 -33.96 -0.09 -7.35
C MET A 1 -32.60 -0.09 -6.66
N ILE A 2 -32.53 -0.38 -5.35
CA ILE A 2 -31.26 -0.53 -4.61
C ILE A 2 -30.98 -2.01 -4.29
N ARG A 3 -29.84 -2.54 -4.74
CA ARG A 3 -29.35 -3.89 -4.46
C ARG A 3 -28.48 -3.89 -3.21
N LYS A 4 -28.87 -4.67 -2.20
CA LYS A 4 -28.15 -4.77 -0.91
C LYS A 4 -27.25 -6.00 -0.79
N THR A 5 -27.20 -6.81 -1.84
CA THR A 5 -26.39 -8.04 -1.88
C THR A 5 -25.28 -7.87 -2.89
N MET A 6 -24.05 -8.11 -2.46
CA MET A 6 -22.88 -8.18 -3.34
C MET A 6 -22.94 -9.50 -4.12
N PRO A 7 -22.86 -9.48 -5.47
CA PRO A 7 -22.53 -10.67 -6.24
C PRO A 7 -21.17 -11.23 -5.81
N ASP A 8 -20.84 -12.47 -6.15
CA ASP A 8 -19.50 -13.00 -5.87
C ASP A 8 -18.42 -12.07 -6.43
N PRO A 9 -17.58 -11.43 -5.57
CA PRO A 9 -16.58 -10.48 -6.03
C PRO A 9 -15.32 -11.19 -6.54
N ALA A 10 -15.20 -12.51 -6.36
CA ALA A 10 -13.97 -13.25 -6.64
C ALA A 10 -13.44 -13.07 -8.07
N PRO A 11 -14.25 -13.12 -9.15
CA PRO A 11 -13.73 -12.94 -10.51
C PRO A 11 -13.08 -11.57 -10.72
N MET A 12 -13.70 -10.51 -10.22
CA MET A 12 -13.16 -9.15 -10.32
C MET A 12 -11.88 -8.99 -9.49
N LEU A 13 -11.89 -9.49 -8.24
CA LEU A 13 -10.72 -9.41 -7.35
C LEU A 13 -9.52 -10.20 -7.89
N GLN A 14 -9.76 -11.36 -8.51
CA GLN A 14 -8.70 -12.14 -9.16
C GLN A 14 -8.10 -11.38 -10.34
N HIS A 15 -8.96 -10.79 -11.19
CA HIS A 15 -8.51 -10.00 -12.33
C HIS A 15 -7.67 -8.80 -11.90
N PHE A 16 -8.16 -8.04 -10.89
CA PHE A 16 -7.42 -6.94 -10.28
C PHE A 16 -6.04 -7.38 -9.77
N GLU A 17 -5.99 -8.46 -8.99
CA GLU A 17 -4.75 -8.97 -8.41
C GLU A 17 -3.74 -9.42 -9.48
N THR A 18 -4.18 -10.13 -10.51
CA THR A 18 -3.33 -10.57 -11.63
C THR A 18 -2.64 -9.36 -12.28
N HIS A 19 -3.39 -8.31 -12.59
CA HIS A 19 -2.83 -7.14 -13.25
C HIS A 19 -2.00 -6.26 -12.32
N LEU A 20 -2.39 -6.12 -11.05
CA LEU A 20 -1.59 -5.39 -10.07
C LEU A 20 -0.21 -6.04 -9.89
N ARG A 21 -0.15 -7.37 -9.77
CA ARG A 21 1.14 -8.10 -9.67
C ARG A 21 2.01 -7.88 -10.89
N GLN A 22 1.43 -7.96 -12.09
CA GLN A 22 2.16 -7.73 -13.34
C GLN A 22 2.72 -6.30 -13.40
N LEU A 23 1.90 -5.31 -13.05
CA LEU A 23 2.29 -3.90 -12.99
C LEU A 23 3.46 -3.69 -12.03
N LEU A 24 3.35 -4.17 -10.79
CA LEU A 24 4.36 -3.96 -9.76
C LEU A 24 5.68 -4.65 -10.08
N ARG A 25 5.64 -5.89 -10.59
CA ARG A 25 6.86 -6.59 -11.03
C ARG A 25 7.56 -5.84 -12.17
N LYS A 26 6.78 -5.34 -13.14
CA LYS A 26 7.33 -4.57 -14.25
C LYS A 26 7.94 -3.25 -13.76
N ALA A 27 7.28 -2.54 -12.85
CA ALA A 27 7.81 -1.32 -12.27
C ALA A 27 9.11 -1.59 -11.49
N ALA A 28 9.14 -2.63 -10.65
CA ALA A 28 10.32 -2.98 -9.85
C ALA A 28 11.52 -3.43 -10.71
N ALA A 29 11.27 -3.97 -11.90
CA ALA A 29 12.35 -4.30 -12.84
C ALA A 29 13.02 -3.07 -13.48
N HIS A 30 12.42 -1.88 -13.37
CA HIS A 30 12.86 -0.68 -14.10
C HIS A 30 13.10 0.56 -13.21
N ALA A 31 12.72 0.52 -11.94
CA ALA A 31 12.86 1.65 -11.02
C ALA A 31 13.61 1.24 -9.76
N ASP A 32 14.44 2.14 -9.24
CA ASP A 32 15.18 1.91 -7.97
C ASP A 32 14.25 1.77 -6.76
N ARG A 33 13.04 2.35 -6.85
CA ARG A 33 12.02 2.34 -5.81
C ARG A 33 10.64 2.40 -6.42
N VAL A 34 9.74 1.56 -5.91
CA VAL A 34 8.31 1.56 -6.27
C VAL A 34 7.50 1.76 -5.00
N LEU A 35 6.59 2.73 -5.03
CA LEU A 35 5.63 3.00 -3.96
C LEU A 35 4.21 2.73 -4.49
N LEU A 36 3.51 1.77 -3.92
CA LEU A 36 2.08 1.56 -4.15
C LEU A 36 1.27 2.46 -3.22
N VAL A 37 0.69 3.52 -3.77
CA VAL A 37 -0.30 4.35 -3.05
C VAL A 37 -1.66 3.68 -3.16
N ARG A 38 -2.24 3.22 -2.04
CA ARG A 38 -3.52 2.52 -2.05
C ARG A 38 -4.70 3.50 -2.17
N GLN A 39 -5.73 3.10 -2.92
CA GLN A 39 -6.92 3.92 -3.19
C GLN A 39 -7.69 4.19 -1.89
N PRO A 40 -7.84 5.44 -1.46
CA PRO A 40 -8.71 5.78 -0.34
C PRO A 40 -10.17 5.94 -0.80
N TRP A 41 -11.10 5.88 0.13
CA TRP A 41 -12.51 6.14 -0.13
C TRP A 41 -13.19 6.76 1.10
N PHE A 42 -14.34 7.40 0.89
CA PHE A 42 -15.05 8.20 1.91
C PHE A 42 -15.53 7.41 3.15
N ASP A 43 -15.50 6.08 3.13
CA ASP A 43 -16.34 5.21 3.97
C ASP A 43 -16.50 5.57 5.45
N LYS A 44 -17.73 5.95 5.81
CA LYS A 44 -18.17 6.21 7.19
C LYS A 44 -19.69 6.12 7.30
N ASN A 45 -20.24 6.39 8.48
CA ASN A 45 -21.66 6.68 8.63
C ASN A 45 -21.98 8.05 8.00
N TYR A 46 -22.74 8.05 6.90
CA TYR A 46 -23.07 9.25 6.13
C TYR A 46 -24.14 10.09 6.82
N SER A 47 -23.97 11.42 6.80
CA SER A 47 -25.10 12.33 6.97
C SER A 47 -26.01 12.28 5.72
N PRO A 48 -27.26 12.74 5.80
CA PRO A 48 -28.13 12.86 4.62
C PRO A 48 -27.53 13.73 3.51
N GLU A 49 -26.80 14.78 3.88
CA GLU A 49 -26.10 15.66 2.94
C GLU A 49 -24.96 14.91 2.23
N GLU A 50 -24.16 14.16 2.97
CA GLU A 50 -23.06 13.39 2.40
C GLU A 50 -23.58 12.26 1.50
N ALA A 51 -24.64 11.57 1.93
CA ALA A 51 -25.30 10.54 1.15
C ALA A 51 -25.81 11.06 -0.21
N ALA A 52 -26.28 12.31 -0.26
CA ALA A 52 -26.77 12.93 -1.49
C ALA A 52 -25.64 13.21 -2.53
N HIS A 53 -24.38 13.27 -2.11
CA HIS A 53 -23.23 13.47 -2.99
C HIS A 53 -22.68 12.15 -3.57
N MET A 54 -23.18 11.01 -3.11
CA MET A 54 -22.66 9.71 -3.51
C MET A 54 -23.35 9.20 -4.79
N TRP A 55 -22.59 9.06 -5.88
CA TRP A 55 -23.09 8.69 -7.21
C TRP A 55 -22.56 7.34 -7.73
N HIS A 56 -21.95 6.53 -6.86
CA HIS A 56 -21.38 5.24 -7.22
C HIS A 56 -22.34 4.06 -7.01
N GLY A 57 -21.99 2.91 -7.60
CA GLY A 57 -22.75 1.67 -7.49
C GLY A 57 -23.82 1.48 -8.57
N GLY A 58 -23.90 2.37 -9.57
CA GLY A 58 -24.79 2.20 -10.71
C GLY A 58 -24.55 0.87 -11.46
N VAL A 59 -25.62 0.17 -11.80
CA VAL A 59 -25.59 -1.05 -12.60
C VAL A 59 -25.80 -0.68 -14.06
N GLY A 60 -24.86 -1.11 -14.93
CA GLY A 60 -24.92 -0.83 -16.36
C GLY A 60 -23.80 0.12 -16.81
N GLN A 61 -23.96 0.70 -17.99
CA GLN A 61 -23.02 1.65 -18.57
C GLN A 61 -23.63 3.05 -18.56
N ALA A 62 -23.30 3.86 -17.54
CA ALA A 62 -23.89 5.19 -17.34
C ALA A 62 -23.72 6.16 -18.52
N TRP A 63 -22.76 5.92 -19.41
CA TRP A 63 -22.56 6.70 -20.64
C TRP A 63 -23.34 6.17 -21.85
N ARG A 64 -24.05 5.05 -21.74
CA ARG A 64 -24.85 4.44 -22.82
C ARG A 64 -26.33 4.33 -22.51
N GLU A 65 -26.70 4.23 -21.24
CA GLU A 65 -28.08 3.96 -20.83
C GLU A 65 -28.45 4.68 -19.55
N GLU A 66 -29.75 4.82 -19.33
CA GLU A 66 -30.27 5.32 -18.07
C GLU A 66 -30.05 4.27 -16.97
N VAL A 67 -29.31 4.66 -15.94
CA VAL A 67 -29.03 3.80 -14.78
C VAL A 67 -30.19 3.93 -13.78
N THR A 68 -31.03 2.90 -13.71
CA THR A 68 -32.18 2.84 -12.79
C THR A 68 -31.96 1.95 -11.57
N THR A 69 -30.82 1.25 -11.52
CA THR A 69 -30.46 0.29 -10.47
C THR A 69 -29.09 0.60 -9.92
N TYR A 70 -28.97 0.62 -8.58
CA TYR A 70 -27.73 0.89 -7.87
C TYR A 70 -27.46 -0.16 -6.80
N TYR A 71 -26.21 -0.41 -6.47
CA TYR A 71 -25.81 -1.10 -5.24
C TYR A 71 -25.87 -0.16 -4.04
N SER A 72 -26.16 -0.73 -2.87
CA SER A 72 -26.12 0.03 -1.63
C SER A 72 -24.70 0.44 -1.26
N PHE A 73 -24.62 1.43 -0.40
CA PHE A 73 -23.41 2.02 0.11
C PHE A 73 -22.50 1.00 0.79
N GLU A 74 -23.11 0.10 1.56
CA GLU A 74 -22.43 -0.99 2.26
C GLU A 74 -21.82 -1.99 1.29
N VAL A 75 -22.51 -2.28 0.17
CA VAL A 75 -21.99 -3.17 -0.87
C VAL A 75 -20.78 -2.54 -1.55
N VAL A 76 -20.87 -1.26 -1.96
CA VAL A 76 -19.75 -0.57 -2.62
C VAL A 76 -18.56 -0.45 -1.67
N SER A 77 -18.80 -0.05 -0.42
CA SER A 77 -17.76 0.08 0.59
C SER A 77 -17.07 -1.27 0.89
N GLY A 78 -17.84 -2.35 1.06
CA GLY A 78 -17.29 -3.69 1.24
C GLY A 78 -16.42 -4.13 0.06
N LEU A 79 -16.78 -3.77 -1.18
CA LEU A 79 -15.98 -4.08 -2.35
C LEU A 79 -14.66 -3.31 -2.35
N MET A 80 -14.68 -2.03 -1.97
CA MET A 80 -13.48 -1.20 -1.83
C MET A 80 -12.54 -1.77 -0.78
N ALA A 81 -13.07 -2.21 0.37
CA ALA A 81 -12.28 -2.88 1.40
C ALA A 81 -11.63 -4.18 0.90
N PHE A 82 -12.33 -4.98 0.08
CA PHE A 82 -11.73 -6.17 -0.53
C PHE A 82 -10.60 -5.83 -1.52
N LEU A 83 -10.78 -4.82 -2.36
CA LEU A 83 -9.76 -4.34 -3.29
C LEU A 83 -8.51 -3.85 -2.54
N ASP A 84 -8.73 -3.05 -1.50
CA ASP A 84 -7.69 -2.50 -0.66
C ASP A 84 -6.88 -3.59 0.05
N ALA A 85 -7.55 -4.57 0.67
CA ALA A 85 -6.90 -5.71 1.30
C ALA A 85 -6.08 -6.55 0.30
N ARG A 86 -6.56 -6.71 -0.94
CA ARG A 86 -5.82 -7.38 -2.01
C ARG A 86 -4.59 -6.59 -2.42
N ALA A 87 -4.71 -5.28 -2.57
CA ALA A 87 -3.58 -4.40 -2.90
C ALA A 87 -2.50 -4.46 -1.83
N ALA A 88 -2.90 -4.34 -0.56
CA ALA A 88 -1.99 -4.42 0.58
C ALA A 88 -1.25 -5.75 0.66
N ARG A 89 -1.97 -6.87 0.48
CA ARG A 89 -1.37 -8.21 0.45
C ARG A 89 -0.38 -8.37 -0.69
N VAL A 90 -0.75 -7.97 -1.91
CA VAL A 90 0.13 -8.08 -3.08
C VAL A 90 1.40 -7.27 -2.90
N ALA A 91 1.31 -6.05 -2.37
CA ALA A 91 2.48 -5.23 -2.09
C ALA A 91 3.42 -5.91 -1.07
N THR A 92 2.87 -6.44 0.02
CA THR A 92 3.65 -7.19 1.02
C THR A 92 4.34 -8.41 0.42
N GLU A 93 3.63 -9.22 -0.36
CA GLU A 93 4.20 -10.44 -0.95
C GLU A 93 5.28 -10.17 -2.00
N LEU A 94 5.25 -9.01 -2.65
CA LEU A 94 6.25 -8.60 -3.65
C LEU A 94 7.34 -7.71 -3.05
N ASP A 95 7.34 -7.50 -1.73
CA ASP A 95 8.24 -6.58 -1.02
C ASP A 95 8.24 -5.16 -1.64
N VAL A 96 7.05 -4.70 -2.04
CA VAL A 96 6.84 -3.35 -2.58
C VAL A 96 6.39 -2.43 -1.46
N GLU A 97 7.04 -1.28 -1.33
CA GLU A 97 6.64 -0.24 -0.38
C GLU A 97 5.21 0.22 -0.69
N GLN A 98 4.42 0.46 0.36
CA GLN A 98 3.03 0.87 0.20
C GLN A 98 2.66 2.02 1.15
N LEU A 99 1.75 2.89 0.69
CA LEU A 99 1.16 3.96 1.47
C LEU A 99 -0.34 3.74 1.60
N ASP A 100 -0.79 3.56 2.84
CA ASP A 100 -2.21 3.61 3.20
C ASP A 100 -2.65 5.07 3.38
N LEU A 101 -3.63 5.50 2.60
CA LEU A 101 -4.20 6.84 2.69
C LEU A 101 -5.44 6.91 3.60
N MET A 102 -6.09 5.78 3.92
CA MET A 102 -7.27 5.75 4.78
C MET A 102 -7.06 6.36 6.17
N PRO A 103 -5.93 6.13 6.88
CA PRO A 103 -5.68 6.77 8.17
C PRO A 103 -5.17 8.21 8.04
N VAL A 104 -4.85 8.67 6.82
CA VAL A 104 -4.26 10.00 6.57
C VAL A 104 -5.32 11.02 6.17
N LEU A 105 -6.28 10.59 5.35
CA LEU A 105 -7.26 11.48 4.75
C LEU A 105 -8.52 11.59 5.60
N GLU A 106 -8.98 12.83 5.80
CA GLU A 106 -10.29 13.07 6.39
C GLU A 106 -11.39 12.57 5.46
N ARG A 107 -12.34 11.81 6.00
CA ARG A 107 -13.51 11.31 5.27
C ARG A 107 -14.63 12.34 5.30
N SER A 108 -14.50 13.39 4.49
CA SER A 108 -15.47 14.48 4.39
C SER A 108 -15.55 15.06 2.99
N LEU A 109 -16.61 15.84 2.72
CA LEU A 109 -16.82 16.50 1.43
C LEU A 109 -15.81 17.61 1.15
N ASN A 110 -15.00 17.99 2.15
CA ASN A 110 -13.83 18.84 1.90
C ASN A 110 -12.71 18.03 1.24
N THR A 111 -12.57 16.73 1.51
CA THR A 111 -11.55 15.86 0.91
C THR A 111 -12.01 15.26 -0.41
N TYR A 112 -13.28 14.90 -0.52
CA TYR A 112 -13.83 14.22 -1.70
C TYR A 112 -15.04 14.96 -2.27
N TYR A 113 -15.21 14.92 -3.58
CA TYR A 113 -16.48 15.33 -4.21
C TYR A 113 -17.58 14.28 -4.00
N ASP A 114 -17.18 13.03 -3.85
CA ASP A 114 -18.04 11.86 -3.74
C ASP A 114 -17.34 10.75 -2.95
N TRP A 115 -17.57 9.49 -3.32
CA TRP A 115 -16.97 8.35 -2.63
C TRP A 115 -15.48 8.16 -2.91
N LEU A 116 -15.01 8.50 -4.11
CA LEU A 116 -13.67 8.16 -4.63
C LEU A 116 -12.93 9.39 -5.16
N HIS A 117 -13.62 10.37 -5.75
CA HIS A 117 -12.96 11.48 -6.40
C HIS A 117 -12.55 12.54 -5.39
N LEU A 118 -11.25 12.84 -5.37
CA LEU A 118 -10.69 13.86 -4.49
C LEU A 118 -11.10 15.26 -4.94
N SER A 119 -11.45 16.10 -3.97
CA SER A 119 -11.46 17.55 -4.15
C SER A 119 -10.03 18.07 -4.34
N PRO A 120 -9.84 19.35 -4.71
CA PRO A 120 -8.52 19.98 -4.69
C PRO A 120 -7.83 19.94 -3.32
N ALA A 121 -8.58 20.01 -2.22
CA ALA A 121 -8.01 19.90 -0.88
C ALA A 121 -7.58 18.44 -0.58
N GLY A 122 -8.39 17.46 -0.95
CA GLY A 122 -8.01 16.05 -0.82
C GLY A 122 -6.80 15.68 -1.68
N ALA A 123 -6.74 16.16 -2.92
CA ALA A 123 -5.59 15.96 -3.80
C ALA A 123 -4.30 16.55 -3.22
N ARG A 124 -4.37 17.74 -2.60
CA ARG A 124 -3.23 18.33 -1.88
C ARG A 124 -2.80 17.49 -0.67
N ALA A 125 -3.75 16.97 0.10
CA ALA A 125 -3.45 16.09 1.23
C ALA A 125 -2.76 14.79 0.78
N VAL A 126 -3.23 14.17 -0.31
CA VAL A 126 -2.57 13.01 -0.92
C VAL A 126 -1.15 13.36 -1.38
N ALA A 127 -0.98 14.46 -2.12
CA ALA A 127 0.34 14.89 -2.58
C ALA A 127 1.32 15.11 -1.42
N ALA A 128 0.86 15.68 -0.31
CA ALA A 128 1.66 15.86 0.89
C ALA A 128 2.07 14.51 1.52
N ALA A 129 1.14 13.57 1.64
CA ALA A 129 1.42 12.24 2.20
C ALA A 129 2.42 11.44 1.34
N VAL A 130 2.23 11.47 0.02
CA VAL A 130 3.14 10.84 -0.94
C VAL A 130 4.51 11.49 -0.88
N THR A 131 4.59 12.82 -0.89
CA THR A 131 5.85 13.57 -0.79
C THR A 131 6.60 13.22 0.50
N ALA A 132 5.90 13.20 1.65
CA ALA A 132 6.50 12.82 2.93
C ALA A 132 7.04 11.38 2.90
N THR A 133 6.36 10.47 2.21
CA THR A 133 6.79 9.07 2.06
C THR A 133 8.01 8.95 1.16
N ILE A 134 8.04 9.68 0.04
CA ILE A 134 9.18 9.69 -0.88
C ILE A 134 10.41 10.28 -0.20
N LEU A 135 10.27 11.37 0.56
CA LEU A 135 11.38 12.05 1.23
C LEU A 135 11.94 11.29 2.44
N ARG A 136 11.21 10.31 2.99
CA ARG A 136 11.76 9.40 3.99
C ARG A 136 12.87 8.56 3.37
N ARG A 137 14.06 8.57 4.00
CA ARG A 137 15.15 7.68 3.59
C ARG A 137 14.70 6.22 3.69
N PRO A 138 14.92 5.39 2.66
CA PRO A 138 14.79 3.95 2.79
C PRO A 138 15.68 3.43 3.92
N ARG A 139 15.25 2.39 4.63
CA ARG A 139 16.19 1.61 5.46
C ARG A 139 17.29 1.08 4.54
N PRO A 140 18.58 1.10 4.96
CA PRO A 140 19.61 0.40 4.22
C PRO A 140 19.20 -1.07 4.07
N SER A 141 19.35 -1.63 2.87
CA SER A 141 19.24 -3.08 2.68
C SER A 141 20.24 -3.78 3.62
N PRO A 142 19.89 -4.94 4.20
CA PRO A 142 20.89 -5.76 4.87
C PRO A 142 22.03 -6.03 3.87
N PRO A 143 23.30 -6.04 4.32
CA PRO A 143 24.38 -6.47 3.45
C PRO A 143 24.07 -7.87 2.91
N PRO A 144 24.46 -8.19 1.67
CA PRO A 144 24.34 -9.54 1.15
C PRO A 144 25.01 -10.52 2.13
N PRO A 145 24.48 -11.75 2.28
CA PRO A 145 25.15 -12.75 3.10
C PRO A 145 26.58 -12.92 2.58
N ASP A 146 27.56 -12.90 3.49
CA ASP A 146 28.96 -13.14 3.18
C ASP A 146 29.05 -14.40 2.30
N GLN A 147 29.47 -14.24 1.05
CA GLN A 147 29.82 -15.38 0.18
C GLN A 147 31.22 -15.91 0.48
N ASP A 148 31.89 -15.36 1.49
CA ASP A 148 33.20 -15.82 1.93
C ASP A 148 33.01 -16.81 3.08
N GLY A 149 32.58 -18.01 2.71
CA GLY A 149 32.80 -19.21 3.51
C GLY A 149 34.27 -19.61 3.52
N ASP A 150 35.18 -18.68 3.81
CA ASP A 150 36.59 -18.96 4.04
C ASP A 150 36.81 -18.99 5.55
N GLY A 151 36.74 -20.22 6.07
CA GLY A 151 37.00 -20.51 7.47
C GLY A 151 38.34 -19.96 7.93
N PHE A 152 38.32 -19.10 8.93
CA PHE A 152 39.48 -18.88 9.78
C PHE A 152 39.10 -19.10 11.24
N ALA A 153 39.79 -20.09 11.80
CA ALA A 153 39.73 -20.51 13.19
C ALA A 153 40.00 -19.34 14.15
N SER A 154 39.27 -19.31 15.25
CA SER A 154 39.53 -18.48 16.43
C SER A 154 40.99 -18.58 16.89
N PRO A 155 41.67 -17.48 17.23
CA PRO A 155 42.90 -17.56 17.98
C PRO A 155 42.57 -17.78 19.46
N ALA A 156 42.83 -19.00 19.92
CA ALA A 156 42.89 -19.32 21.34
C ALA A 156 44.00 -18.52 22.04
N MET A 157 43.71 -18.15 23.28
CA MET A 157 44.58 -17.66 24.35
C MET A 157 46.08 -17.94 24.15
N ARG A 158 46.90 -16.88 24.21
CA ARG A 158 48.30 -17.00 24.62
C ARG A 158 48.47 -16.49 26.05
N ASP A 159 49.02 -17.40 26.84
CA ASP A 159 49.39 -17.40 28.25
C ASP A 159 50.35 -16.25 28.63
N PRO A 160 50.06 -15.45 29.68
CA PRO A 160 50.94 -14.42 30.20
C PRO A 160 51.86 -15.00 31.28
N SER A 161 52.84 -15.82 30.90
CA SER A 161 53.89 -16.26 31.83
C SER A 161 55.14 -16.74 31.09
N ARG A 162 55.99 -15.81 30.66
CA ARG A 162 57.45 -16.07 30.61
C ARG A 162 58.24 -14.85 31.09
N CYS A 163 58.95 -15.11 32.18
CA CYS A 163 59.74 -14.21 32.99
C CYS A 163 60.97 -13.63 32.28
N ALA A 164 61.40 -12.52 32.89
CA ALA A 164 62.68 -11.81 32.83
C ALA A 164 63.96 -12.63 32.58
N ALA A 165 64.92 -11.99 31.89
CA ALA A 165 66.28 -11.72 32.40
C ALA A 165 67.02 -10.72 31.47
N SER A 166 67.54 -9.64 32.06
CA SER A 166 68.67 -8.81 31.55
C SER A 166 70.00 -9.64 31.57
N PRO A 167 71.22 -9.15 31.23
CA PRO A 167 71.68 -7.75 31.00
C PRO A 167 72.82 -7.54 29.93
N VAL A 168 73.42 -6.33 29.96
CA VAL A 168 74.79 -5.90 29.55
C VAL A 168 74.98 -5.56 28.05
N SER A 169 75.52 -4.41 27.60
CA SER A 169 76.26 -3.27 28.20
C SER A 169 75.67 -1.93 27.76
#